data_AF-A0A6L9KFY7-F1
#
_entry.id   AF-A0A6L9KFY7-F1
#
_cell.length_a   1.000
_cell.length_b   1.000
_cell.length_c   1.000
_cell.angle_alpha   90.00
_cell.angle_beta   90.00
_cell.angle_gamma   90.00
#
_symmetry.space_group_name_H-M   'P 1'
#
loop_
_entity.id
_entity.type
_entity.pdbx_description
1 polymer ?
#
loop_
_entity_poly.entity_id
_entity_poly.type
_entity_poly.pdbx_seq_one_letter_code
_entity_poly.pdbx_strand_id
1 'polypeptide(L)'
;PSTFNHNTNTSFPLTGGHVGVDCIKCHASGYTETSTECVSCHQKNYNATINPAHATAKFPTNCESCHNVIAWTPSTFNHDSQYFRIYSGRHRQQWTQCTECHTNPSNYAVFSCIVCHQHNNKAKVDADHQGKAGYVYSGTSCFTCHPRI
;
A
#
# COMPACT_ATOMS: atom_id res chain seq x y z
N PRO A 1 -3.14 13.39 42.93
CA PRO A 1 -2.72 13.09 41.54
C PRO A 1 -3.54 11.92 41.00
N SER A 2 -4.05 12.02 39.77
CA SER A 2 -4.68 10.90 39.08
C SER A 2 -3.66 9.76 38.92
N THR A 3 -4.03 8.53 39.29
CA THR A 3 -3.22 7.32 39.11
C THR A 3 -3.49 6.63 37.78
N PHE A 4 -4.41 7.15 36.96
CA PHE A 4 -4.78 6.55 35.70
C PHE A 4 -3.70 6.77 34.63
N ASN A 5 -3.27 5.68 34.00
CA ASN A 5 -2.34 5.70 32.88
C ASN A 5 -2.96 4.94 31.68
N HIS A 6 -3.30 5.69 30.62
CA HIS A 6 -3.96 5.15 29.42
C HIS A 6 -3.18 3.99 28.78
N ASN A 7 -1.85 4.05 28.80
CA ASN A 7 -0.98 3.08 28.13
C ASN A 7 -0.88 1.74 28.86
N THR A 8 -1.20 1.70 30.15
CA THR A 8 -1.12 0.48 30.97
C THR A 8 -2.48 0.01 31.49
N ASN A 9 -3.48 0.89 31.49
CA ASN A 9 -4.82 0.57 31.99
C ASN A 9 -5.85 0.32 30.87
N THR A 10 -5.47 0.45 29.59
CA THR A 10 -6.38 0.22 28.45
C THR A 10 -5.73 -0.68 27.40
N SER A 11 -6.55 -1.25 26.52
CA SER A 11 -6.09 -2.03 25.37
C SER A 11 -5.63 -1.17 24.19
N PHE A 12 -5.66 0.16 24.31
CA PHE A 12 -5.24 1.08 23.25
C PHE A 12 -4.16 2.05 23.76
N PRO A 13 -2.87 1.66 23.66
CA PRO A 13 -1.78 2.56 24.02
C PRO A 13 -1.70 3.76 23.07
N LEU A 14 -1.65 4.96 23.62
CA LEU A 14 -1.44 6.21 22.89
C LEU A 14 0.04 6.32 22.49
N THR A 15 0.35 5.76 21.33
CA THR A 15 1.71 5.71 20.75
C THR A 15 1.73 6.30 19.35
N GLY A 16 2.92 6.67 18.87
CA GLY A 16 3.09 7.26 17.54
C GLY A 16 2.20 8.50 17.34
N GLY A 17 1.47 8.55 16.23
CA GLY A 17 0.56 9.65 15.89
C GLY A 17 -0.60 9.88 16.86
N HIS A 18 -0.87 8.97 17.81
CA HIS A 18 -1.91 9.13 18.82
C HIS A 18 -1.43 9.80 20.12
N VAL A 19 -0.12 10.05 20.26
CA VAL A 19 0.41 10.74 21.44
C VAL A 19 -0.13 12.17 21.50
N GLY A 20 -0.67 12.55 22.67
CA GLY A 20 -1.15 13.92 22.91
C GLY A 20 -2.49 14.26 22.26
N VAL A 21 -3.21 13.27 21.71
CA VAL A 21 -4.59 13.45 21.24
C VAL A 21 -5.49 13.82 22.42
N ASP A 22 -6.33 14.85 22.24
CA ASP A 22 -7.31 15.26 23.25
C ASP A 22 -8.28 14.12 23.56
N CYS A 23 -8.52 13.86 24.85
CA CYS A 23 -9.38 12.75 25.30
C CYS A 23 -10.75 12.75 24.60
N ILE A 24 -11.34 13.93 24.39
CA ILE A 24 -12.68 14.08 23.82
C ILE A 24 -12.76 13.68 22.34
N LYS A 25 -11.64 13.58 21.62
CA LYS A 25 -11.64 13.11 20.23
C LYS A 25 -12.03 11.64 20.10
N CYS A 26 -11.83 10.86 21.16
CA CYS A 26 -12.27 9.46 21.24
C CYS A 26 -13.47 9.31 22.18
N HIS A 27 -13.50 10.07 23.27
CA HIS A 27 -14.48 9.92 24.36
C HIS A 27 -15.62 10.96 24.32
N ALA A 28 -16.02 11.41 23.11
CA ALA A 28 -17.11 12.37 22.94
C ALA A 28 -18.44 11.89 23.56
N SER A 29 -18.66 10.57 23.58
CA SER A 29 -19.84 9.92 24.14
C SER A 29 -19.59 9.25 25.50
N GLY A 30 -18.47 9.57 26.16
CA GLY A 30 -18.04 8.95 27.41
C GLY A 30 -16.79 8.07 27.26
N TYR A 31 -16.33 7.52 28.39
CA TYR A 31 -15.06 6.80 28.52
C TYR A 31 -15.16 5.27 28.40
N THR A 32 -16.34 4.77 28.09
CA THR A 32 -16.63 3.33 27.92
C THR A 32 -16.96 3.03 26.46
N GLU A 33 -16.80 1.77 26.04
CA GLU A 33 -17.18 1.31 24.69
C GLU A 33 -16.54 2.10 23.53
N THR A 34 -15.39 2.73 23.78
CA THR A 34 -14.63 3.41 22.73
C THR A 34 -13.95 2.36 21.86
N SER A 35 -14.28 2.34 20.57
CA SER A 35 -13.67 1.40 19.63
C SER A 35 -12.16 1.63 19.51
N THR A 36 -11.44 0.52 19.34
CA THR A 36 -9.99 0.50 19.12
C THR A 36 -9.63 0.25 17.66
N GLU A 37 -10.64 0.03 16.81
CA GLU A 37 -10.43 -0.21 15.38
C GLU A 37 -10.02 1.08 14.66
N CYS A 38 -8.93 1.03 13.90
CA CYS A 38 -8.44 2.20 13.15
C CYS A 38 -9.56 2.89 12.33
N VAL A 39 -10.39 2.10 11.65
CA VAL A 39 -11.40 2.61 10.74
C VAL A 39 -12.54 3.33 11.44
N SER A 40 -12.84 3.03 12.71
CA SER A 40 -13.94 3.71 13.42
C SER A 40 -13.69 5.22 13.57
N CYS A 41 -12.42 5.64 13.62
CA CYS A 41 -12.04 7.05 13.63
C CYS A 41 -11.51 7.52 12.26
N HIS A 42 -10.81 6.66 11.52
CA HIS A 42 -10.14 7.02 10.28
C HIS A 42 -10.90 6.62 9.00
N GLN A 43 -12.20 6.34 9.06
CA GLN A 43 -13.03 6.04 7.88
C GLN A 43 -12.94 7.11 6.79
N LYS A 44 -12.92 8.39 7.18
CA LYS A 44 -12.79 9.50 6.22
C LYS A 44 -11.43 9.46 5.52
N ASN A 45 -10.35 9.19 6.25
CA ASN A 45 -9.01 9.06 5.69
C ASN A 45 -8.92 7.84 4.76
N TYR A 46 -9.48 6.70 5.18
CA TYR A 46 -9.58 5.50 4.36
C TYR A 46 -10.31 5.77 3.03
N ASN A 47 -11.43 6.49 3.07
CA ASN A 47 -12.20 6.84 1.87
C ASN A 47 -11.51 7.87 0.97
N ALA A 48 -10.71 8.77 1.56
CA ALA A 48 -10.05 9.87 0.85
C ALA A 48 -8.66 9.51 0.30
N THR A 49 -8.11 8.36 0.67
CA THR A 49 -6.79 7.92 0.17
C THR A 49 -6.89 7.60 -1.32
N ILE A 50 -5.93 8.07 -2.13
CA ILE A 50 -5.91 7.88 -3.59
C ILE A 50 -4.66 7.12 -4.08
N ASN A 51 -3.69 6.89 -3.22
CA ASN A 51 -2.42 6.25 -3.57
C ASN A 51 -1.95 5.29 -2.46
N PRO A 52 -2.41 4.02 -2.47
CA PRO A 52 -3.44 3.49 -3.37
C PRO A 52 -4.86 3.90 -2.93
N ALA A 53 -5.81 3.87 -3.87
CA ALA A 53 -7.21 4.21 -3.58
C ALA A 53 -7.91 3.11 -2.76
N HIS A 54 -7.80 3.16 -1.43
CA HIS A 54 -8.22 2.08 -0.53
C HIS A 54 -9.68 1.65 -0.74
N ALA A 55 -10.61 2.60 -0.68
CA ALA A 55 -12.04 2.32 -0.81
C ALA A 55 -12.41 1.79 -2.20
N THR A 56 -11.88 2.39 -3.26
CA THR A 56 -12.17 2.00 -4.66
C THR A 56 -11.66 0.60 -4.96
N ALA A 57 -10.45 0.28 -4.52
CA ALA A 57 -9.84 -1.04 -4.70
C ALA A 57 -10.27 -2.06 -3.63
N LYS A 58 -11.12 -1.67 -2.68
CA LYS A 58 -11.63 -2.53 -1.60
C LYS A 58 -10.51 -3.16 -0.76
N PHE A 59 -9.50 -2.37 -0.41
CA PHE A 59 -8.49 -2.80 0.56
C PHE A 59 -9.15 -3.14 1.90
N PRO A 60 -8.53 -3.99 2.73
CA PRO A 60 -9.09 -4.31 4.02
C PRO A 60 -8.94 -3.12 5.00
N THR A 61 -9.78 -3.10 6.02
CA THR A 61 -9.78 -2.05 7.05
C THR A 61 -8.86 -2.35 8.23
N ASN A 62 -8.17 -3.49 8.22
CA ASN A 62 -7.12 -3.82 9.20
C ASN A 62 -5.82 -3.09 8.84
N CYS A 63 -5.80 -1.78 9.15
CA CYS A 63 -4.74 -0.85 8.75
C CYS A 63 -3.34 -1.34 9.14
N GLU A 64 -3.22 -2.06 10.24
CA GLU A 64 -1.98 -2.60 10.80
C GLU A 64 -1.29 -3.64 9.90
N SER A 65 -1.99 -4.18 8.91
CA SER A 65 -1.37 -5.07 7.90
C SER A 65 -0.37 -4.35 7.01
N CYS A 66 -0.48 -3.03 6.91
CA CYS A 66 0.35 -2.21 6.03
C CYS A 66 0.92 -1.00 6.78
N HIS A 67 0.14 -0.33 7.61
CA HIS A 67 0.50 0.90 8.29
C HIS A 67 0.88 0.66 9.74
N ASN A 68 1.72 1.54 10.26
CA ASN A 68 2.13 1.54 11.64
C ASN A 68 1.94 2.95 12.21
N VAL A 69 1.46 3.05 13.45
CA VAL A 69 1.15 4.34 14.09
C VAL A 69 2.37 5.22 14.34
N ILE A 70 3.57 4.64 14.43
CA ILE A 70 4.86 5.35 14.58
C ILE A 70 5.29 6.01 13.27
N ALA A 71 5.10 5.32 12.15
CA ALA A 71 5.44 5.80 10.81
C ALA A 71 4.36 5.32 9.83
N TRP A 72 3.36 6.18 9.61
CA TRP A 72 2.19 5.85 8.80
C TRP A 72 2.54 5.76 7.30
N THR A 73 3.45 6.62 6.85
CA THR A 73 3.90 6.70 5.45
C THR A 73 5.44 6.71 5.40
N PRO A 74 6.08 5.94 4.51
CA PRO A 74 5.49 4.92 3.65
C PRO A 74 4.92 3.76 4.47
N SER A 75 3.99 2.99 3.90
CA SER A 75 3.52 1.76 4.53
C SER A 75 4.65 0.74 4.61
N THR A 76 4.53 -0.19 5.56
CA THR A 76 5.39 -1.37 5.74
C THR A 76 4.99 -2.55 4.85
N PHE A 77 4.06 -2.34 3.92
CA PHE A 77 3.56 -3.36 3.01
C PHE A 77 4.69 -3.97 2.17
N ASN A 78 4.82 -5.29 2.23
CA ASN A 78 5.88 -6.01 1.54
C ASN A 78 5.46 -6.41 0.11
N HIS A 79 5.76 -5.53 -0.85
CA HIS A 79 5.49 -5.81 -2.26
C HIS A 79 6.44 -6.88 -2.84
N ASP A 80 7.75 -6.76 -2.62
CA ASP A 80 8.77 -7.61 -3.26
C ASP A 80 8.72 -9.09 -2.84
N SER A 81 8.20 -9.42 -1.65
CA SER A 81 8.08 -10.83 -1.22
C SER A 81 6.78 -11.49 -1.69
N GLN A 82 5.78 -10.71 -2.08
CA GLN A 82 4.45 -11.21 -2.45
C GLN A 82 4.18 -11.07 -3.95
N TYR A 83 4.82 -10.11 -4.60
CA TYR A 83 4.55 -9.68 -5.98
C TYR A 83 5.86 -9.35 -6.71
N PHE A 84 5.73 -8.79 -7.92
CA PHE A 84 6.87 -8.43 -8.76
C PHE A 84 7.83 -7.49 -8.01
N ARG A 85 9.14 -7.80 -8.00
CA ARG A 85 10.11 -7.01 -7.25
C ARG A 85 10.34 -5.64 -7.90
N ILE A 86 9.96 -4.58 -7.18
CA ILE A 86 10.07 -3.17 -7.61
C ILE A 86 10.96 -2.34 -6.68
N TYR A 87 11.26 -2.85 -5.49
CA TYR A 87 12.22 -2.24 -4.56
C TYR A 87 13.65 -2.74 -4.77
N SER A 88 13.86 -3.62 -5.74
CA SER A 88 15.16 -4.16 -6.14
C SER A 88 15.35 -4.14 -7.66
N GLY A 89 16.57 -4.46 -8.12
CA GLY A 89 16.91 -4.42 -9.54
C GLY A 89 16.80 -3.01 -10.15
N ARG A 90 16.50 -2.94 -11.44
CA ARG A 90 16.47 -1.68 -12.22
C ARG A 90 15.26 -0.78 -11.93
N HIS A 91 14.23 -1.30 -11.27
CA HIS A 91 13.03 -0.52 -10.88
C HIS A 91 13.16 0.18 -9.52
N ARG A 92 14.20 -0.17 -8.75
CA ARG A 92 14.45 0.41 -7.44
C ARG A 92 14.54 1.94 -7.52
N GLN A 93 13.74 2.61 -6.68
CA GLN A 93 13.70 4.07 -6.55
C GLN A 93 13.30 4.82 -7.84
N GLN A 94 12.69 4.13 -8.81
CA GLN A 94 12.24 4.76 -10.07
C GLN A 94 10.79 5.26 -10.01
N TRP A 95 10.13 5.12 -8.87
CA TRP A 95 8.72 5.43 -8.69
C TRP A 95 8.47 5.96 -7.28
N THR A 96 7.41 6.75 -7.12
CA THR A 96 7.01 7.37 -5.85
C THR A 96 5.56 7.07 -5.47
N GLN A 97 4.73 6.69 -6.45
CA GLN A 97 3.33 6.37 -6.25
C GLN A 97 2.98 5.00 -6.83
N CYS A 98 2.09 4.26 -6.15
CA CYS A 98 1.58 2.97 -6.62
C CYS A 98 0.88 3.13 -7.97
N THR A 99 0.22 4.26 -8.19
CA THR A 99 -0.54 4.59 -9.41
C THR A 99 0.33 4.79 -10.65
N GLU A 100 1.66 4.92 -10.50
CA GLU A 100 2.59 4.95 -11.63
C GLU A 100 2.63 3.61 -12.39
N CYS A 101 2.38 2.50 -11.68
CA CYS A 101 2.27 1.16 -12.27
C CYS A 101 0.83 0.62 -12.25
N HIS A 102 0.12 0.85 -11.15
CA HIS A 102 -1.25 0.38 -10.94
C HIS A 102 -2.26 1.43 -11.41
N THR A 103 -2.45 1.52 -12.72
CA THR A 103 -3.29 2.54 -13.36
C THR A 103 -4.80 2.28 -13.21
N ASN A 104 -5.20 1.07 -12.79
CA ASN A 104 -6.59 0.75 -12.50
C ASN A 104 -6.90 0.97 -11.01
N PRO A 105 -7.61 2.06 -10.63
CA PRO A 105 -7.88 2.37 -9.24
C PRO A 105 -8.82 1.38 -8.55
N SER A 106 -9.54 0.55 -9.31
CA SER A 106 -10.47 -0.46 -8.79
C SER A 106 -9.85 -1.84 -8.67
N ASN A 107 -8.69 -2.08 -9.30
CA ASN A 107 -8.04 -3.39 -9.29
C ASN A 107 -6.52 -3.27 -9.47
N TYR A 108 -5.79 -3.25 -8.36
CA TYR A 108 -4.33 -3.16 -8.34
C TYR A 108 -3.64 -4.46 -8.79
N ALA A 109 -4.36 -5.57 -8.98
CA ALA A 109 -3.78 -6.76 -9.62
C ALA A 109 -3.58 -6.58 -11.14
N VAL A 110 -4.24 -5.58 -11.74
CA VAL A 110 -4.12 -5.27 -13.17
C VAL A 110 -3.05 -4.21 -13.36
N PHE A 111 -1.96 -4.60 -13.99
CA PHE A 111 -0.94 -3.71 -14.50
C PHE A 111 -0.35 -4.31 -15.78
N SER A 112 0.42 -3.52 -16.51
CA SER A 112 1.10 -3.96 -17.71
C SER A 112 2.53 -3.42 -17.73
N CYS A 113 3.50 -4.25 -18.12
CA CYS A 113 4.89 -3.80 -18.22
C CYS A 113 5.08 -2.88 -19.44
N ILE A 114 4.28 -3.06 -20.50
CA ILE A 114 4.42 -2.33 -21.77
C ILE A 114 3.80 -0.93 -21.75
N VAL A 115 3.16 -0.52 -20.65
CA VAL A 115 2.73 0.88 -20.47
C VAL A 115 3.80 1.75 -19.81
N CYS A 116 4.87 1.15 -19.28
CA CYS A 116 5.96 1.87 -18.62
C CYS A 116 7.05 2.34 -19.59
N HIS A 117 8.01 3.13 -19.09
CA HIS A 117 9.14 3.59 -19.89
C HIS A 117 10.04 2.43 -20.34
N GLN A 118 10.65 2.58 -21.51
CA GLN A 118 11.51 1.60 -22.19
C GLN A 118 10.79 0.33 -22.68
N HIS A 119 9.82 -0.18 -21.94
CA HIS A 119 9.00 -1.33 -22.32
C HIS A 119 7.81 -0.96 -23.21
N ASN A 120 7.48 0.32 -23.34
CA ASN A 120 6.49 0.84 -24.28
C ASN A 120 6.99 0.94 -25.73
N ASN A 121 8.30 0.83 -25.95
CA ASN A 121 8.89 0.82 -27.28
C ASN A 121 9.06 -0.62 -27.76
N LYS A 122 8.07 -1.11 -28.52
CA LYS A 122 8.07 -2.47 -29.06
C LYS A 122 9.34 -2.80 -29.84
N ALA A 123 9.81 -1.90 -30.70
CA ALA A 123 11.00 -2.15 -31.52
C ALA A 123 12.25 -2.38 -30.68
N LYS A 124 12.41 -1.61 -29.59
CA LYS A 124 13.51 -1.81 -28.64
C LYS A 124 13.38 -3.13 -27.88
N VAL A 125 12.20 -3.44 -27.36
CA VAL A 125 11.98 -4.68 -26.62
C VAL A 125 12.16 -5.90 -27.53
N ASP A 126 11.65 -5.86 -28.76
CA ASP A 126 11.85 -6.92 -29.75
C ASP A 126 13.33 -7.14 -30.06
N ALA A 127 14.12 -6.06 -30.19
CA ALA A 127 15.55 -6.15 -30.43
C ALA A 127 16.28 -6.86 -29.28
N ASP A 128 15.94 -6.55 -28.02
CA ASP A 128 16.52 -7.19 -26.84
C ASP A 128 16.12 -8.67 -26.67
N HIS A 129 15.03 -9.11 -27.32
CA HIS A 129 14.48 -10.46 -27.24
C HIS A 129 14.64 -11.27 -28.54
N GLN A 130 15.45 -10.81 -29.49
CA GLN A 130 15.70 -11.55 -30.73
C GLN A 130 16.19 -12.97 -30.43
N GLY A 131 15.56 -13.96 -31.07
CA GLY A 131 15.90 -15.38 -30.89
C GLY A 131 15.41 -16.02 -29.59
N LYS A 132 14.63 -15.31 -28.74
CA LYS A 132 13.99 -15.93 -27.58
C LYS A 132 12.71 -16.66 -27.98
N ALA A 133 12.77 -18.00 -27.93
CA ALA A 133 11.62 -18.86 -28.15
C ALA A 133 10.49 -18.53 -27.15
N GLY A 134 9.26 -18.40 -27.65
CA GLY A 134 8.07 -18.09 -26.83
C GLY A 134 7.94 -16.63 -26.42
N TYR A 135 8.81 -15.72 -26.90
CA TYR A 135 8.65 -14.29 -26.69
C TYR A 135 7.40 -13.76 -27.40
N VAL A 136 6.57 -13.05 -26.66
CA VAL A 136 5.42 -12.30 -27.16
C VAL A 136 5.44 -10.93 -26.51
N TYR A 137 5.40 -9.87 -27.32
CA TYR A 137 5.27 -8.49 -26.83
C TYR A 137 3.84 -8.25 -26.32
N SER A 138 3.56 -8.73 -25.12
CA SER A 138 2.30 -8.60 -24.42
C SER A 138 2.56 -8.49 -22.93
N GLY A 139 1.86 -7.59 -22.24
CA GLY A 139 2.06 -7.34 -20.81
C GLY A 139 1.89 -8.58 -19.94
N THR A 140 0.98 -9.50 -20.29
CA THR A 140 0.77 -10.75 -19.54
C THR A 140 1.83 -11.80 -19.85
N SER A 141 2.35 -11.84 -21.08
CA SER A 141 3.38 -12.78 -21.51
C SER A 141 4.75 -12.48 -20.89
N CYS A 142 5.00 -11.23 -20.49
CA CYS A 142 6.22 -10.85 -19.78
C CYS A 142 6.46 -11.70 -18.52
N PHE A 143 5.38 -12.04 -17.78
CA PHE A 143 5.47 -12.83 -16.55
C PHE A 143 5.95 -14.26 -16.75
N THR A 144 5.84 -14.79 -17.97
CA THR A 144 6.30 -16.16 -18.29
C THR A 144 7.82 -16.27 -18.24
N CYS A 145 8.54 -15.19 -18.56
CA CYS A 145 10.02 -15.17 -18.62
C CYS A 145 10.67 -14.25 -17.58
N HIS A 146 9.95 -13.24 -17.08
CA HIS A 146 10.37 -12.37 -15.98
C HIS A 146 9.51 -12.68 -14.75
N PRO A 147 9.81 -13.77 -14.02
CA PRO A 147 8.95 -14.27 -12.96
C PRO A 147 8.90 -13.32 -11.75
N ARG A 148 7.80 -13.44 -10.99
CA ARG A 148 7.47 -12.67 -9.78
C ARG A 148 8.30 -13.04 -8.54
N ILE A 149 9.43 -13.71 -8.75
CA ILE A 149 10.41 -14.09 -7.72
C ILE A 149 11.73 -13.50 -8.14
#